data_AF-A0A6L5YSE4-F1
#
_entry.id   AF-A0A6L5YSE4-F1
#
_cell.length_a   1.000
_cell.length_b   1.000
_cell.length_c   1.000
_cell.angle_alpha   90.00
_cell.angle_beta   90.00
_cell.angle_gamma   90.00
#
_symmetry.space_group_name_H-M   'P 1'
#
loop_
_entity.id
_entity.type
_entity.pdbx_description
1 polymer ?
#
loop_
_entity_poly.entity_id
_entity_poly.type
_entity_poly.pdbx_seq_one_letter_code
_entity_poly.pdbx_strand_id
1 'polypeptide(L)' 'MMKIYICPECGWLRLVSRRKDVECHRCGTTQMTQTNLDFVKYSDMTDQERRDYAQGWLYIHRKSGN' A
#
# COMPACT_ATOMS: atom_id res chain seq x y z
N MET A 1 7.09 -13.89 6.99
CA MET A 1 6.67 -12.67 7.71
C MET A 1 5.77 -11.87 6.79
N MET A 2 4.58 -11.47 7.24
CA MET A 2 3.64 -10.70 6.42
C MET A 2 4.18 -9.29 6.18
N LYS A 3 4.10 -8.81 4.95
CA LYS A 3 4.46 -7.46 4.54
C LYS A 3 3.25 -6.78 3.92
N ILE A 4 3.07 -5.50 4.22
CA ILE A 4 2.05 -4.69 3.57
C ILE A 4 2.68 -3.92 2.41
N TYR A 5 1.99 -3.91 1.28
CA TYR A 5 2.35 -3.18 0.09
C TYR A 5 1.26 -2.16 -0.23
N ILE A 6 1.64 -1.00 -0.74
CA ILE A 6 0.74 0.05 -1.22
C ILE A 6 0.98 0.28 -2.71
N CYS A 7 -0.11 0.46 -3.46
CA CYS A 7 -0.02 0.85 -4.86
C CYS A 7 0.29 2.34 -4.96
N PRO A 8 1.36 2.74 -5.67
CA PRO A 8 1.70 4.16 -5.83
C PRO A 8 0.72 4.94 -6.72
N GLU A 9 -0.04 4.25 -7.57
CA GLU A 9 -1.00 4.89 -8.49
C GLU A 9 -2.36 5.12 -7.81
N CYS A 10 -2.91 4.10 -7.13
CA CYS A 10 -4.28 4.14 -6.62
C CYS A 10 -4.39 4.02 -5.09
N GLY A 11 -3.28 3.83 -4.37
CA GLY A 11 -3.26 3.73 -2.91
C GLY A 11 -3.79 2.41 -2.35
N TRP A 12 -4.08 1.41 -3.19
CA TRP A 12 -4.56 0.12 -2.73
C TRP A 12 -3.53 -0.59 -1.84
N LEU A 13 -3.94 -1.02 -0.64
CA LEU A 13 -3.10 -1.75 0.30
C LEU A 13 -3.30 -3.26 0.14
N ARG A 14 -2.21 -4.03 0.23
CA ARG A 14 -2.22 -5.47 0.07
C ARG A 14 -1.28 -6.17 1.03
N LEU A 15 -1.77 -7.24 1.65
CA LEU A 15 -1.00 -8.14 2.50
C LEU A 15 -0.33 -9.22 1.65
N VAL A 16 0.99 -9.36 1.77
CA VAL A 16 1.78 -10.33 1.01
C VAL A 16 2.79 -11.03 1.93
N SER A 17 2.87 -12.36 1.85
CA SER A 17 3.77 -13.16 2.70
C SER A 17 5.05 -13.64 2.01
N ARG A 18 4.98 -13.95 0.70
CA ARG A 18 6.06 -14.65 -0.04
C ARG A 18 6.45 -14.04 -1.39
N ARG A 19 5.56 -13.33 -2.07
CA ARG A 19 5.81 -12.82 -3.44
C ARG A 19 6.69 -11.58 -3.38
N LYS A 20 7.71 -11.53 -4.26
CA LYS A 20 8.54 -10.33 -4.48
C LYS A 20 7.84 -9.35 -5.43
N ASP A 21 7.19 -9.89 -6.47
CA ASP A 21 6.47 -9.09 -7.46
C ASP A 21 5.00 -8.98 -7.04
N VAL A 22 4.64 -7.79 -6.58
CA VAL A 22 3.31 -7.51 -6.05
C VAL A 22 2.60 -6.58 -7.02
N GLU A 23 1.62 -7.16 -7.72
CA GLU A 23 0.72 -6.42 -8.60
C GLU A 23 -0.50 -5.91 -7.83
N CYS A 24 -0.94 -4.72 -8.22
CA CYS A 24 -2.17 -4.10 -7.79
C CYS A 24 -3.35 -4.57 -8.63
N HIS A 25 -4.25 -5.34 -8.02
CA HIS A 25 -5.48 -5.84 -8.68
C HIS A 25 -6.50 -4.75 -9.04
N ARG A 26 -6.31 -3.52 -8.56
CA ARG A 26 -7.23 -2.40 -8.82
C ARG A 26 -6.90 -1.64 -10.10
N CYS A 27 -5.62 -1.45 -10.40
CA CYS A 27 -5.17 -0.66 -11.55
C CYS A 27 -4.13 -1.38 -12.44
N GLY A 28 -3.77 -2.62 -12.13
CA GLY A 28 -2.81 -3.41 -12.90
C GLY A 28 -1.35 -3.01 -12.71
N THR A 29 -1.04 -2.09 -11.78
CA THR A 29 0.35 -1.70 -11.49
C THR A 29 1.13 -2.90 -10.96
N THR A 30 2.14 -3.35 -11.69
CA THR A 30 2.94 -4.54 -11.36
C THR A 30 4.00 -4.29 -10.29
N GLN A 31 4.31 -3.02 -9.99
CA GLN A 31 5.26 -2.60 -8.96
C GLN A 31 4.55 -1.86 -7.82
N MET A 32 4.06 -2.61 -6.83
CA MET A 32 3.63 -2.02 -5.56
C MET A 32 4.82 -1.77 -4.64
N THR A 33 4.72 -0.73 -3.82
CA THR A 33 5.77 -0.33 -2.87
C THR A 33 5.52 -0.94 -1.51
N GLN A 34 6.56 -1.50 -0.87
CA GLN A 34 6.43 -2.01 0.49
C GLN A 34 6.23 -0.84 1.47
N THR A 35 5.26 -0.95 2.37
CA THR A 35 5.06 0.03 3.45
C THR A 35 5.84 -0.36 4.70
N ASN A 36 5.97 0.59 5.62
CA ASN A 36 6.50 0.36 6.96
C ASN A 36 5.43 -0.13 7.95
N LEU A 37 4.23 -0.47 7.47
CA LEU A 37 3.20 -1.04 8.33
C LEU A 37 3.54 -2.48 8.66
N ASP A 38 3.36 -2.83 9.93
CA ASP A 38 3.34 -4.19 10.43
C ASP A 38 1.94 -4.79 10.32
N PHE A 39 1.90 -6.13 10.36
CA PHE A 39 0.65 -6.87 10.24
C PHE A 39 -0.36 -6.53 11.34
N VAL A 40 0.10 -6.43 12.59
CA VAL A 40 -0.78 -6.20 13.75
C VAL A 40 -1.47 -4.85 13.60
N LYS A 41 -0.70 -3.79 13.35
CA LYS A 41 -1.27 -2.45 13.10
C LYS A 41 -2.24 -2.43 11.93
N TYR A 42 -1.92 -3.08 10.81
CA TYR A 42 -2.83 -3.13 9.65
C TYR A 42 -4.14 -3.87 9.96
N SER A 43 -4.06 -4.93 10.77
CA SER A 43 -5.23 -5.70 11.22
C SER A 43 -6.12 -4.92 12.18
N ASP A 44 -5.53 -4.08 13.03
CA ASP A 44 -6.27 -3.24 13.98
C ASP A 44 -6.86 -1.98 13.34
N MET A 45 -6.33 -1.54 12.19
CA MET A 45 -6.86 -0.39 11.45
C MET A 45 -8.23 -0.68 10.84
N THR A 46 -9.14 0.26 11.03
CA THR A 46 -10.43 0.34 10.34
C THR A 46 -10.26 0.64 8.85
N ASP A 47 -11.31 0.40 8.06
CA ASP A 47 -11.30 0.72 6.64
C ASP A 47 -11.13 2.22 6.36
N GLN A 48 -11.57 3.09 7.29
CA GLN A 48 -11.35 4.54 7.17
C GLN A 48 -9.88 4.87 7.41
N GLU A 49 -9.27 4.38 8.49
CA GLU A 49 -7.85 4.62 8.77
C GLU A 49 -6.93 4.10 7.67
N ARG A 50 -7.30 2.97 7.04
CA ARG A 50 -6.58 2.45 5.87
C ARG A 50 -6.64 3.41 4.68
N ARG A 51 -7.80 4.03 4.44
CA ARG A 51 -7.96 5.04 3.38
C ARG A 51 -7.17 6.29 3.70
N ASP A 52 -7.23 6.77 4.94
CA ASP A 52 -6.51 7.96 5.38
C ASP A 52 -4.99 7.75 5.28
N TYR A 53 -4.50 6.58 5.70
CA TYR A 53 -3.10 6.18 5.52
C TYR A 53 -2.70 6.18 4.05
N ALA A 54 -3.50 5.55 3.19
CA ALA A 54 -3.22 5.50 1.76
C ALA A 54 -3.18 6.90 1.13
N GLN A 55 -4.13 7.77 1.49
CA GLN A 55 -4.15 9.15 1.01
C GLN A 55 -2.93 9.94 1.47
N GLY A 56 -2.56 9.85 2.76
CA GLY A 56 -1.36 10.50 3.28
C GLY A 56 -0.08 9.98 2.62
N TRP A 57 0.00 8.67 2.40
CA TRP A 57 1.14 8.07 1.70
C TRP A 57 1.25 8.58 0.26
N LEU A 58 0.13 8.59 -0.48
CA LEU A 58 0.09 9.12 -1.84
C LEU A 58 0.45 10.62 -1.87
N TYR A 59 -0.03 11.43 -0.92
CA TYR A 59 0.29 12.84 -0.86
C TYR A 59 1.81 13.09 -0.76
N ILE A 60 2.51 12.31 0.07
CA ILE A 60 3.95 12.43 0.28
C ILE A 60 4.73 11.92 -0.95
N HIS A 61 4.31 10.79 -1.52
CA HIS A 61 5.09 10.06 -2.54
C HIS A 61 4.70 10.42 -3.98
N ARG A 62 3.55 11.06 -4.22
CA ARG A 62 3.10 11.50 -5.54
C ARG A 62 3.76 12.80 -6.02
N LYS A 63 4.75 13.34 -5.30
CA LYS A 63 5.62 14.41 -5.81
C LYS A 63 6.71 13.84 -6.73
N SER A 64 6.35 13.56 -7.98
CA SER A 64 7.26 13.59 -9.13
C SER A 64 6.42 13.61 -10.41
N GLY A 65 6.07 14.82 -10.82
CA GLY A 65 5.29 15.10 -12.02
C GLY A 65 5.11 16.61 -12.19
N ASN A 66 6.22 17.35 -12.09
CA ASN A 66 6.34 18.70 -12.63
C ASN A 66 7.64 18.76 -13.42
#